data_AF-A0A2Z4FQ32-F1
#
_entry.id   AF-A0A2Z4FQ32-F1
#
_cell.length_a   1.000
_cell.length_b   1.000
_cell.length_c   1.000
_cell.angle_alpha   90.00
_cell.angle_beta   90.00
_cell.angle_gamma   90.00
#
_symmetry.space_group_name_H-M   'P 1'
#
loop_
_entity.id
_entity.type
_entity.pdbx_description
1 polymer ?
#
loop_
_entity_poly.entity_id
_entity_poly.type
_entity_poly.pdbx_seq_one_letter_code
_entity_poly.pdbx_strand_id
1 'polypeptide(L)'
;MNLPDWKKTSVSPDQSHHLCSGKPLYDKRFDEVLKYHAPGLAPARDASGSYHIDLMGQPVYAERYQRTFGFYDGRASVVSNGRWFHLGEHGEQIYSAHYAWTGNYQEGRCTVRSESGLYSHIDRLGQPVYDAQYHYAGDFRDGVAVVQNEAGHSTHIDRDGALIHARWFADLDVFHKGFARAQDERGWHHINRSGDALYTRRFAEVEPFYNGQARAKRFDGGLEVIDERGERMLELRPGRPTPLQTLSDDMVGFWKTQTIQAGVELGVFDALPANTAEVAQRTELAERRAMRLLYGLWELELVRPDDAERWCLTECGALLGHESPSAMAYASSVWARDHYQKWQRLPDALRAEATSEKSYFKGLSGAQVATYQRAISGYARHDYAHLPETINWREHKHVIDAGGGQGVLLAQLLTAHAHLQGTLLELPQVLGTFESPGEFSGRLRALQANLFEPWPSKADAIVLARVLHDWPDSDALRILKRARQSLHPNGKLYVIEMIRPDDKPDGSLLDLNMLVMTGGRERTHSEWTKLLTDAGFHLLETRNLPSVSDILIGAIK
;
A
#
# COMPACT_ATOMS: atom_id res chain seq x y z
N MET A 1 -38.59 -5.08 47.89
CA MET A 1 -37.40 -5.25 47.03
C MET A 1 -37.13 -3.92 46.37
N ASN A 2 -35.89 -3.42 46.41
CA ASN A 2 -35.52 -2.22 45.67
C ASN A 2 -35.57 -2.54 44.18
N LEU A 3 -36.32 -1.75 43.40
CA LEU A 3 -36.31 -1.87 41.95
C LEU A 3 -34.88 -1.65 41.42
N PRO A 4 -34.41 -2.44 40.45
CA PRO A 4 -33.10 -2.27 39.85
C PRO A 4 -32.98 -0.91 39.17
N ASP A 5 -31.80 -0.29 39.25
CA ASP A 5 -31.53 0.99 38.58
C ASP A 5 -31.50 0.80 37.06
N TRP A 6 -32.47 1.36 36.36
CA TRP A 6 -32.61 1.24 34.91
C TRP A 6 -31.35 1.71 34.16
N LYS A 7 -30.57 2.64 34.73
CA LYS A 7 -29.31 3.13 34.14
C LYS A 7 -28.22 2.06 34.08
N LYS A 8 -28.36 0.99 34.85
CA LYS A 8 -27.41 -0.14 34.90
C LYS A 8 -27.86 -1.32 34.03
N THR A 9 -28.89 -1.12 33.23
CA THR A 9 -29.40 -2.15 32.33
C THR A 9 -28.76 -2.06 30.95
N SER A 10 -28.72 -3.18 30.24
CA SER A 10 -28.38 -3.25 28.83
C SER A 10 -29.39 -4.11 28.09
N VAL A 11 -29.50 -3.93 26.77
CA VAL A 11 -30.32 -4.82 25.92
C VAL A 11 -29.53 -6.09 25.66
N SER A 12 -30.19 -7.25 25.69
CA SER A 12 -29.56 -8.53 25.37
C SER A 12 -29.05 -8.57 23.92
N PRO A 13 -28.04 -9.39 23.59
CA PRO A 13 -27.51 -9.46 22.21
C PRO A 13 -28.54 -9.82 21.15
N ASP A 14 -29.54 -10.63 21.50
CA ASP A 14 -30.67 -11.02 20.65
C ASP A 14 -31.85 -10.02 20.69
N GLN A 15 -31.71 -8.94 21.48
CA GLN A 15 -32.70 -7.87 21.65
C GLN A 15 -34.06 -8.31 22.21
N SER A 16 -34.16 -9.50 22.81
CA SER A 16 -35.43 -10.03 23.31
C SER A 16 -35.79 -9.59 24.73
N HIS A 17 -34.84 -9.05 25.50
CA HIS A 17 -35.04 -8.63 26.89
C HIS A 17 -33.92 -7.70 27.38
N HIS A 18 -34.06 -7.22 28.61
CA HIS A 18 -33.02 -6.44 29.28
C HIS A 18 -32.21 -7.27 30.26
N LEU A 19 -30.95 -6.91 30.42
CA LEU A 19 -30.00 -7.50 31.35
C LEU A 19 -29.64 -6.48 32.44
N CYS A 20 -29.46 -6.94 33.67
CA CYS A 20 -28.80 -6.19 34.74
C CYS A 20 -27.67 -7.06 35.31
N SER A 21 -26.44 -6.53 35.31
CA SER A 21 -25.24 -7.29 35.70
C SER A 21 -25.13 -8.65 34.99
N GLY A 22 -25.47 -8.69 33.70
CA GLY A 22 -25.39 -9.88 32.84
C GLY A 22 -26.50 -10.91 33.04
N LYS A 23 -27.49 -10.65 33.91
CA LYS A 23 -28.64 -11.55 34.13
C LYS A 23 -29.93 -10.94 33.59
N PRO A 24 -30.88 -11.74 33.07
CA PRO A 24 -32.18 -11.25 32.66
C PRO A 24 -32.88 -10.48 33.79
N LEU A 25 -33.42 -9.31 33.45
CA LEU A 25 -34.15 -8.46 34.39
C LEU A 25 -35.53 -9.02 34.76
N TYR A 26 -36.13 -9.77 33.83
CA TYR A 26 -37.43 -10.44 33.92
C TYR A 26 -37.47 -11.68 33.01
N ASP A 27 -38.46 -12.55 33.22
CA ASP A 27 -38.59 -13.82 32.50
C ASP A 27 -39.20 -13.70 31.10
N LYS A 28 -40.05 -12.68 30.86
CA LYS A 28 -40.69 -12.47 29.55
C LYS A 28 -39.62 -12.27 28.46
N ARG A 29 -39.89 -12.80 27.26
CA ARG A 29 -39.10 -12.56 26.04
C ARG A 29 -39.99 -11.91 25.00
N PHE A 30 -39.50 -10.82 24.44
CA PHE A 30 -40.16 -10.00 23.43
C PHE A 30 -39.54 -10.29 22.06
N ASP A 31 -40.23 -9.88 21.00
CA ASP A 31 -39.67 -9.91 19.65
C ASP A 31 -38.56 -8.86 19.49
N GLU A 32 -38.67 -7.74 20.22
CA GLU A 32 -37.67 -6.67 20.27
C GLU A 32 -37.89 -5.80 21.52
N VAL A 33 -36.80 -5.36 22.15
CA VAL A 33 -36.80 -4.29 23.15
C VAL A 33 -35.75 -3.24 22.80
N LEU A 34 -36.07 -1.96 23.05
CA LEU A 34 -35.11 -0.86 23.01
C LEU A 34 -34.69 -0.49 24.43
N LYS A 35 -33.60 0.26 24.58
CA LYS A 35 -33.04 0.64 25.89
C LYS A 35 -34.07 1.35 26.78
N TYR A 36 -33.92 1.19 28.09
CA TYR A 36 -34.62 2.02 29.07
C TYR A 36 -34.17 3.49 28.97
N HIS A 37 -35.14 4.39 29.04
CA HIS A 37 -34.96 5.83 29.19
C HIS A 37 -35.67 6.33 30.45
N ALA A 38 -35.33 7.53 30.92
CA ALA A 38 -36.06 8.16 32.03
C ALA A 38 -37.57 8.24 31.70
N PRO A 39 -38.47 7.88 32.62
CA PRO A 39 -38.25 7.64 34.07
C PRO A 39 -37.85 6.19 34.45
N GLY A 40 -37.62 5.32 33.49
CA GLY A 40 -37.39 3.88 33.68
C GLY A 40 -38.30 3.03 32.81
N LEU A 41 -38.64 3.52 31.61
CA LEU A 41 -39.52 2.87 30.65
C LEU A 41 -38.75 2.50 29.38
N ALA A 42 -39.11 1.36 28.80
CA ALA A 42 -38.48 0.86 27.57
C ALA A 42 -39.56 0.53 26.52
N PRO A 43 -39.34 0.87 25.24
CA PRO A 43 -40.12 0.32 24.14
C PRO A 43 -39.92 -1.21 24.04
N ALA A 44 -41.00 -1.93 23.84
CA ALA A 44 -41.00 -3.37 23.58
C ALA A 44 -42.02 -3.72 22.50
N ARG A 45 -41.78 -4.82 21.79
CA ARG A 45 -42.69 -5.36 20.78
C ARG A 45 -42.91 -6.85 21.02
N ASP A 46 -44.16 -7.26 20.93
CA ASP A 46 -44.55 -8.66 20.79
C ASP A 46 -45.62 -8.82 19.70
N ALA A 47 -46.19 -10.01 19.58
CA ALA A 47 -47.22 -10.33 18.58
C ALA A 47 -48.47 -9.43 18.65
N SER A 48 -48.72 -8.74 19.79
CA SER A 48 -49.83 -7.81 19.92
C SER A 48 -49.53 -6.41 19.38
N GLY A 49 -48.27 -6.08 19.15
CA GLY A 49 -47.78 -4.77 18.69
C GLY A 49 -46.69 -4.19 19.60
N SER A 50 -46.37 -2.91 19.39
CA SER A 50 -45.39 -2.16 20.17
C SER A 50 -46.02 -1.33 21.27
N TYR A 51 -45.37 -1.26 22.43
CA TYR A 51 -45.81 -0.53 23.62
C TYR A 51 -44.63 -0.29 24.57
N HIS A 52 -44.86 0.39 25.69
CA HIS A 52 -43.81 0.60 26.71
C HIS A 52 -43.98 -0.33 27.91
N ILE A 53 -42.85 -0.78 28.44
CA ILE A 53 -42.76 -1.66 29.61
C ILE A 53 -42.02 -0.99 30.77
N ASP A 54 -42.40 -1.37 31.98
CA ASP A 54 -41.67 -1.06 33.20
C ASP A 54 -40.45 -1.98 33.40
N LEU A 55 -39.75 -1.84 34.54
CA LEU A 55 -38.58 -2.65 34.90
C LEU A 55 -38.88 -4.12 35.19
N MET A 56 -40.15 -4.49 35.31
CA MET A 56 -40.63 -5.87 35.50
C MET A 56 -41.09 -6.50 34.18
N GLY A 57 -40.91 -5.79 33.06
CA GLY A 57 -41.36 -6.23 31.74
C GLY A 57 -42.88 -6.19 31.58
N GLN A 58 -43.58 -5.46 32.45
CA GLN A 58 -45.04 -5.34 32.40
C GLN A 58 -45.44 -4.16 31.52
N PRO A 59 -46.51 -4.29 30.70
CA PRO A 59 -47.05 -3.16 29.95
C PRO A 59 -47.47 -2.03 30.89
N VAL A 60 -47.09 -0.79 30.55
CA VAL A 60 -47.50 0.41 31.30
C VAL A 60 -48.96 0.79 31.00
N TYR A 61 -49.44 0.43 29.82
CA TYR A 61 -50.80 0.71 29.33
C TYR A 61 -51.29 -0.37 28.35
N ALA A 62 -52.59 -0.33 27.99
CA ALA A 62 -53.26 -1.40 27.26
C ALA A 62 -53.13 -1.28 25.73
N GLU A 63 -52.94 -0.06 25.24
CA GLU A 63 -52.87 0.28 23.82
C GLU A 63 -51.65 -0.37 23.15
N ARG A 64 -51.79 -0.66 21.85
CA ARG A 64 -50.74 -1.25 21.01
C ARG A 64 -50.58 -0.44 19.74
N TYR A 65 -49.32 -0.17 19.40
CA TYR A 65 -48.93 0.69 18.30
C TYR A 65 -48.14 -0.10 17.26
N GLN A 66 -47.98 0.48 16.07
CA GLN A 66 -47.15 -0.13 15.03
C GLN A 66 -45.68 -0.09 15.44
N ARG A 67 -45.24 1.03 16.03
CA ARG A 67 -43.89 1.21 16.61
C ARG A 67 -43.94 2.22 17.76
N THR A 68 -43.05 2.04 18.74
CA THR A 68 -42.82 2.97 19.85
C THR A 68 -41.32 3.22 20.02
N PHE A 69 -40.94 4.42 20.45
CA PHE A 69 -39.55 4.85 20.64
C PHE A 69 -39.31 5.34 22.06
N GLY A 70 -38.03 5.48 22.44
CA GLY A 70 -37.64 5.84 23.81
C GLY A 70 -38.23 7.17 24.31
N PHE A 71 -38.35 7.30 25.62
CA PHE A 71 -38.78 8.53 26.26
C PHE A 71 -37.65 9.57 26.29
N TYR A 72 -37.94 10.77 25.83
CA TYR A 72 -37.08 11.94 25.98
C TYR A 72 -37.94 13.11 26.45
N ASP A 73 -37.49 13.84 27.48
CA ASP A 73 -38.26 14.91 28.13
C ASP A 73 -39.70 14.50 28.52
N GLY A 74 -39.89 13.24 28.96
CA GLY A 74 -41.19 12.71 29.37
C GLY A 74 -42.17 12.44 28.21
N ARG A 75 -41.65 12.31 26.99
CA ARG A 75 -42.44 12.06 25.77
C ARG A 75 -41.83 10.92 24.96
N ALA A 76 -42.67 10.03 24.45
CA ALA A 76 -42.27 8.96 23.54
C ALA A 76 -42.93 9.15 22.18
N SER A 77 -42.12 9.14 21.11
CA SER A 77 -42.61 9.12 19.73
C SER A 77 -43.24 7.75 19.43
N VAL A 78 -44.41 7.73 18.80
CA VAL A 78 -45.14 6.50 18.44
C VAL A 78 -45.76 6.60 17.05
N VAL A 79 -46.01 5.45 16.44
CA VAL A 79 -46.65 5.35 15.11
C VAL A 79 -47.89 4.49 15.19
N SER A 80 -49.01 5.02 14.72
CA SER A 80 -50.26 4.28 14.56
C SER A 80 -50.94 4.67 13.26
N ASN A 81 -51.38 3.68 12.48
CA ASN A 81 -52.03 3.88 11.19
C ASN A 81 -51.26 4.83 10.25
N GLY A 82 -49.92 4.71 10.23
CA GLY A 82 -49.04 5.54 9.43
C GLY A 82 -48.86 6.98 9.93
N ARG A 83 -49.46 7.36 11.06
CA ARG A 83 -49.36 8.70 11.65
C ARG A 83 -48.50 8.70 12.90
N TRP A 84 -47.66 9.72 13.01
CA TRP A 84 -46.73 9.92 14.12
C TRP A 84 -47.27 10.94 15.12
N PHE A 85 -47.09 10.66 16.42
CA PHE A 85 -47.48 11.54 17.53
C PHE A 85 -46.73 11.13 18.79
N HIS A 86 -46.97 11.83 19.90
CA HIS A 86 -46.29 11.56 21.17
C HIS A 86 -47.23 11.13 22.28
N LEU A 87 -46.74 10.20 23.10
CA LEU A 87 -47.37 9.76 24.33
C LEU A 87 -46.66 10.31 25.55
N GLY A 88 -47.41 10.48 26.63
CA GLY A 88 -46.88 10.61 27.98
C GLY A 88 -46.52 9.27 28.60
N GLU A 89 -46.02 9.33 29.82
CA GLU A 89 -45.48 8.17 30.55
C GLU A 89 -46.56 7.13 30.90
N HIS A 90 -47.84 7.50 30.88
CA HIS A 90 -48.96 6.60 31.18
C HIS A 90 -49.73 6.18 29.92
N GLY A 91 -49.19 6.43 28.72
CA GLY A 91 -49.80 6.07 27.44
C GLY A 91 -50.84 7.05 26.93
N GLU A 92 -51.04 8.17 27.61
CA GLU A 92 -51.93 9.24 27.17
C GLU A 92 -51.33 10.00 25.99
N GLN A 93 -52.12 10.22 24.94
CA GLN A 93 -51.72 11.10 23.85
C GLN A 93 -51.73 12.56 24.33
N ILE A 94 -50.62 13.26 24.14
CA ILE A 94 -50.40 14.59 24.76
C ILE A 94 -51.14 15.71 24.05
N TYR A 95 -51.35 15.57 22.74
CA TYR A 95 -52.05 16.53 21.89
C TYR A 95 -52.67 15.82 20.68
N SER A 96 -53.66 16.44 20.04
CA SER A 96 -54.41 15.83 18.93
C SER A 96 -53.71 15.89 17.56
N ALA A 97 -52.66 16.69 17.42
CA ALA A 97 -51.92 16.81 16.16
C ALA A 97 -51.19 15.50 15.80
N HIS A 98 -51.09 15.26 14.50
CA HIS A 98 -50.40 14.11 13.92
C HIS A 98 -49.47 14.56 12.79
N TYR A 99 -48.39 13.81 12.58
CA TYR A 99 -47.33 14.16 11.64
C TYR A 99 -46.96 12.97 10.75
N ALA A 100 -46.29 13.25 9.64
CA ALA A 100 -45.70 12.24 8.78
C ALA A 100 -44.43 11.62 9.42
N TRP A 101 -43.80 12.35 10.35
CA TRP A 101 -42.70 11.87 11.19
C TRP A 101 -42.52 12.77 12.42
N THR A 102 -42.09 12.19 13.55
CA THR A 102 -41.71 12.92 14.76
C THR A 102 -40.37 12.44 15.30
N GLY A 103 -39.49 13.38 15.64
CA GLY A 103 -38.21 13.15 16.29
C GLY A 103 -38.33 12.92 17.79
N ASN A 104 -37.21 13.04 18.50
CA ASN A 104 -37.19 12.99 19.96
C ASN A 104 -37.31 14.40 20.54
N TYR A 105 -37.90 14.52 21.73
CA TYR A 105 -37.84 15.79 22.43
C TYR A 105 -36.43 16.03 22.99
N GLN A 106 -35.84 17.17 22.67
CA GLN A 106 -34.58 17.64 23.25
C GLN A 106 -34.76 19.10 23.69
N GLU A 107 -34.35 19.42 24.91
CA GLU A 107 -34.43 20.79 25.45
C GLU A 107 -35.85 21.40 25.37
N GLY A 108 -36.88 20.58 25.57
CA GLY A 108 -38.29 20.99 25.48
C GLY A 108 -38.79 21.34 24.07
N ARG A 109 -38.09 20.89 23.04
CA ARG A 109 -38.46 21.04 21.62
C ARG A 109 -38.45 19.69 20.93
N CYS A 110 -39.29 19.51 19.92
CA CYS A 110 -39.26 18.32 19.08
C CYS A 110 -39.35 18.71 17.62
N THR A 111 -38.50 18.11 16.80
CA THR A 111 -38.54 18.25 15.35
C THR A 111 -39.62 17.34 14.78
N VAL A 112 -40.50 17.90 13.95
CA VAL A 112 -41.58 17.17 13.30
C VAL A 112 -41.60 17.44 11.81
N ARG A 113 -42.07 16.46 11.04
CA ARG A 113 -42.26 16.59 9.60
C ARG A 113 -43.73 16.44 9.25
N SER A 114 -44.26 17.44 8.56
CA SER A 114 -45.62 17.44 8.03
C SER A 114 -45.77 16.53 6.80
N GLU A 115 -47.02 16.27 6.40
CA GLU A 115 -47.34 15.48 5.20
C GLU A 115 -46.85 16.13 3.89
N SER A 116 -46.63 17.45 3.87
CA SER A 116 -46.01 18.12 2.72
C SER A 116 -44.50 17.89 2.62
N GLY A 117 -43.89 17.23 3.61
CA GLY A 117 -42.46 16.98 3.68
C GLY A 117 -41.66 18.08 4.38
N LEU A 118 -42.30 19.19 4.79
CA LEU A 118 -41.64 20.28 5.49
C LEU A 118 -41.50 19.99 6.99
N TYR A 119 -40.36 20.39 7.53
CA TYR A 119 -39.95 20.27 8.92
C TYR A 119 -40.20 21.55 9.71
N SER A 120 -40.56 21.40 10.97
CA SER A 120 -40.65 22.49 11.95
C SER A 120 -40.41 21.96 13.36
N HIS A 121 -40.43 22.84 14.36
CA HIS A 121 -40.31 22.46 15.75
C HIS A 121 -41.57 22.77 16.54
N ILE A 122 -41.91 21.86 17.44
CA ILE A 122 -43.02 21.99 18.37
C ILE A 122 -42.55 22.04 19.82
N ASP A 123 -43.34 22.66 20.67
CA ASP A 123 -43.16 22.64 22.12
C ASP A 123 -43.72 21.34 22.75
N ARG A 124 -43.68 21.27 24.09
CA ARG A 124 -44.15 20.10 24.86
C ARG A 124 -45.67 19.88 24.80
N LEU A 125 -46.42 20.87 24.31
CA LEU A 125 -47.88 20.84 24.12
C LEU A 125 -48.25 20.58 22.65
N GLY A 126 -47.27 20.38 21.78
CA GLY A 126 -47.49 20.13 20.34
C GLY A 126 -47.77 21.39 19.53
N GLN A 127 -47.53 22.57 20.10
CA GLN A 127 -47.73 23.84 19.40
C GLN A 127 -46.46 24.20 18.61
N PRO A 128 -46.59 24.71 17.37
CA PRO A 128 -45.45 25.27 16.64
C PRO A 128 -44.78 26.37 17.46
N VAL A 129 -43.45 26.34 17.49
CA VAL A 129 -42.65 27.31 18.26
C VAL A 129 -42.51 28.64 17.51
N TYR A 130 -42.57 28.57 16.18
CA TYR A 130 -42.47 29.68 15.24
C TYR A 130 -43.14 29.30 13.91
N ASP A 131 -43.36 30.28 13.03
CA ASP A 131 -44.09 30.09 11.76
C ASP A 131 -43.24 29.48 10.63
N ALA A 132 -41.92 29.66 10.67
CA ALA A 132 -41.02 29.18 9.62
C ALA A 132 -41.04 27.65 9.47
N GLN A 133 -40.91 27.18 8.23
CA GLN A 133 -40.81 25.77 7.87
C GLN A 133 -39.59 25.54 6.98
N TYR A 134 -39.00 24.35 7.07
CA TYR A 134 -37.71 24.02 6.45
C TYR A 134 -37.79 22.70 5.67
N HIS A 135 -36.91 22.51 4.69
CA HIS A 135 -36.81 21.23 3.98
C HIS A 135 -36.14 20.14 4.83
N TYR A 136 -35.38 20.55 5.83
CA TYR A 136 -34.88 19.70 6.89
C TYR A 136 -34.68 20.54 8.16
N ALA A 137 -34.88 19.92 9.32
CA ALA A 137 -34.49 20.47 10.61
C ALA A 137 -33.92 19.36 11.49
N GLY A 138 -32.76 19.61 12.09
CA GLY A 138 -32.17 18.73 13.10
C GLY A 138 -32.74 19.00 14.49
N ASP A 139 -32.35 18.19 15.48
CA ASP A 139 -32.74 18.41 16.87
C ASP A 139 -31.99 19.61 17.48
N PHE A 140 -32.61 20.26 18.47
CA PHE A 140 -31.95 21.30 19.26
C PHE A 140 -30.85 20.70 20.16
N ARG A 141 -29.69 21.35 20.16
CA ARG A 141 -28.57 21.07 21.06
C ARG A 141 -27.90 22.36 21.48
N ASP A 142 -27.76 22.55 22.78
CA ASP A 142 -27.24 23.78 23.42
C ASP A 142 -27.97 25.04 22.92
N GLY A 143 -29.29 24.94 22.73
CA GLY A 143 -30.16 26.02 22.26
C GLY A 143 -30.09 26.33 20.76
N VAL A 144 -29.39 25.50 19.96
CA VAL A 144 -29.23 25.70 18.52
C VAL A 144 -29.72 24.48 17.73
N ALA A 145 -30.40 24.72 16.60
CA ALA A 145 -30.71 23.69 15.63
C ALA A 145 -30.14 24.06 14.25
N VAL A 146 -29.83 23.04 13.44
CA VAL A 146 -29.48 23.21 12.03
C VAL A 146 -30.73 22.99 11.18
N VAL A 147 -30.98 23.91 10.25
CA VAL A 147 -32.12 23.85 9.33
C VAL A 147 -31.68 24.04 7.89
N GLN A 148 -32.42 23.44 6.94
CA GLN A 148 -32.13 23.55 5.51
C GLN A 148 -33.22 24.27 4.72
N ASN A 149 -32.79 25.10 3.77
CA ASN A 149 -33.69 25.74 2.81
C ASN A 149 -34.00 24.83 1.61
N GLU A 150 -34.85 25.31 0.70
CA GLU A 150 -35.25 24.59 -0.52
C GLU A 150 -34.07 24.24 -1.44
N ALA A 151 -33.03 25.06 -1.46
CA ALA A 151 -31.81 24.80 -2.23
C ALA A 151 -30.88 23.77 -1.57
N GLY A 152 -31.26 23.19 -0.43
CA GLY A 152 -30.47 22.19 0.30
C GLY A 152 -29.33 22.77 1.14
N HIS A 153 -29.23 24.09 1.29
CA HIS A 153 -28.20 24.70 2.13
C HIS A 153 -28.65 24.77 3.58
N SER A 154 -27.69 24.62 4.50
CA SER A 154 -27.90 24.55 5.94
C SER A 154 -27.52 25.85 6.66
N THR A 155 -28.25 26.22 7.71
CA THR A 155 -27.93 27.33 8.62
C THR A 155 -28.34 27.02 10.06
N HIS A 156 -27.96 27.89 11.00
CA HIS A 156 -28.29 27.77 12.41
C HIS A 156 -29.45 28.68 12.80
N ILE A 157 -30.36 28.14 13.61
CA ILE A 157 -31.43 28.89 14.29
C ILE A 157 -31.35 28.73 15.80
N ASP A 158 -31.83 29.76 16.52
CA ASP A 158 -32.05 29.70 17.96
C ASP A 158 -33.40 29.03 18.31
N ARG A 159 -33.70 28.97 19.61
CA ARG A 159 -34.90 28.31 20.15
C ARG A 159 -36.23 28.97 19.77
N ASP A 160 -36.18 30.20 19.26
CA ASP A 160 -37.33 30.98 18.82
C ASP A 160 -37.42 31.00 17.28
N GLY A 161 -36.52 30.28 16.59
CA GLY A 161 -36.49 30.16 15.14
C GLY A 161 -35.77 31.30 14.42
N ALA A 162 -35.16 32.23 15.17
CA ALA A 162 -34.37 33.30 14.59
C ALA A 162 -33.02 32.75 14.09
N LEU A 163 -32.60 33.23 12.92
CA LEU A 163 -31.28 32.90 12.38
C LEU A 163 -30.19 33.43 13.31
N ILE A 164 -29.30 32.54 13.77
CA ILE A 164 -28.13 32.94 14.58
C ILE A 164 -27.16 33.77 13.74
N HIS A 165 -27.09 33.45 12.44
CA HIS A 165 -26.33 34.18 11.44
C HIS A 165 -26.99 34.04 10.05
N ALA A 166 -26.73 34.97 9.14
CA ALA A 166 -27.33 34.96 7.79
C ALA A 166 -26.57 34.11 6.74
N ARG A 167 -25.66 33.23 7.18
CA ARG A 167 -24.85 32.37 6.30
C ARG A 167 -25.53 31.02 6.05
N TRP A 168 -25.47 30.55 4.81
CA TRP A 168 -26.00 29.26 4.38
C TRP A 168 -24.86 28.45 3.75
N PHE A 169 -24.69 27.22 4.19
CA PHE A 169 -23.57 26.33 3.82
C PHE A 169 -24.08 25.11 3.07
N ALA A 170 -23.24 24.48 2.25
CA ALA A 170 -23.58 23.23 1.57
C ALA A 170 -23.88 22.10 2.58
N ASP A 171 -23.14 22.08 3.68
CA ASP A 171 -23.41 21.21 4.84
C ASP A 171 -22.95 21.92 6.13
N LEU A 172 -23.58 21.60 7.25
CA LEU A 172 -23.37 22.29 8.52
C LEU A 172 -23.72 21.40 9.72
N ASP A 173 -22.78 21.31 10.65
CA ASP A 173 -23.02 20.70 11.96
C ASP A 173 -23.47 21.74 12.99
N VAL A 174 -24.18 21.27 14.02
CA VAL A 174 -24.42 22.05 15.25
C VAL A 174 -23.11 22.49 15.91
N PHE A 175 -23.16 23.60 16.65
CA PHE A 175 -22.01 24.05 17.43
C PHE A 175 -21.56 23.01 18.47
N HIS A 176 -20.25 22.78 18.52
CA HIS A 176 -19.55 22.01 19.55
C HIS A 176 -18.45 22.89 20.15
N LYS A 177 -18.53 23.19 21.46
CA LYS A 177 -17.59 24.07 22.17
C LYS A 177 -17.37 25.45 21.50
N GLY A 178 -18.41 26.00 20.87
CA GLY A 178 -18.39 27.32 20.25
C GLY A 178 -18.04 27.35 18.75
N PHE A 179 -17.69 26.20 18.16
CA PHE A 179 -17.37 26.07 16.73
C PHE A 179 -18.30 25.09 16.06
N ALA A 180 -18.56 25.28 14.76
CA ALA A 180 -19.28 24.32 13.94
C ALA A 180 -18.41 23.91 12.76
N ARG A 181 -18.60 22.69 12.27
CA ARG A 181 -18.05 22.29 10.97
C ARG A 181 -19.01 22.76 9.89
N ALA A 182 -18.47 23.38 8.86
CA ALA A 182 -19.24 23.84 7.71
C ALA A 182 -18.55 23.44 6.41
N GLN A 183 -19.35 23.20 5.39
CA GLN A 183 -18.89 22.92 4.05
C GLN A 183 -19.32 24.05 3.11
N ASP A 184 -18.36 24.62 2.40
CA ASP A 184 -18.63 25.48 1.24
C ASP A 184 -18.15 24.77 -0.05
N GLU A 185 -18.28 25.45 -1.20
CA GLU A 185 -17.87 24.92 -2.51
C GLU A 185 -16.40 24.50 -2.57
N ARG A 186 -15.56 25.03 -1.68
CA ARG A 186 -14.12 24.74 -1.63
C ARG A 186 -13.80 23.64 -0.62
N GLY A 187 -14.74 23.21 0.22
CA GLY A 187 -14.62 22.08 1.14
C GLY A 187 -14.97 22.38 2.60
N TRP A 188 -14.62 21.44 3.47
CA TRP A 188 -14.89 21.51 4.91
C TRP A 188 -13.94 22.45 5.64
N HIS A 189 -14.47 23.16 6.62
CA HIS A 189 -13.75 24.04 7.54
C HIS A 189 -14.54 24.23 8.84
N HIS A 190 -13.97 24.98 9.78
CA HIS A 190 -14.64 25.39 11.01
C HIS A 190 -15.10 26.85 10.94
N ILE A 191 -16.27 27.13 11.52
CA ILE A 191 -16.84 28.46 11.67
C ILE A 191 -17.08 28.79 13.15
N ASN A 192 -17.05 30.09 13.48
CA ASN A 192 -17.47 30.60 14.78
C ASN A 192 -19.01 30.76 14.85
N ARG A 193 -19.52 31.21 16.01
CA ARG A 193 -20.96 31.46 16.22
C ARG A 193 -21.59 32.51 15.29
N SER A 194 -20.80 33.43 14.74
CA SER A 194 -21.25 34.42 13.75
C SER A 194 -21.33 33.85 12.33
N GLY A 195 -20.91 32.59 12.14
CA GLY A 195 -20.84 31.94 10.84
C GLY A 195 -19.59 32.28 10.04
N ASP A 196 -18.59 32.91 10.66
CA ASP A 196 -17.34 33.26 9.98
C ASP A 196 -16.33 32.11 10.08
N ALA A 197 -15.67 31.82 8.96
CA ALA A 197 -14.60 30.83 8.90
C ALA A 197 -13.45 31.22 9.85
N LEU A 198 -12.99 30.26 10.65
CA LEU A 198 -11.84 30.47 11.55
C LEU A 198 -10.52 30.62 10.77
N TYR A 199 -10.46 30.07 9.55
CA TYR A 199 -9.28 30.08 8.67
C TYR A 199 -9.66 29.89 7.20
N THR A 200 -8.72 30.17 6.30
CA THR A 200 -8.92 30.17 4.84
C THR A 200 -8.71 28.80 4.17
N ARG A 201 -7.99 27.88 4.84
CA ARG A 201 -7.76 26.51 4.36
C ARG A 201 -9.08 25.73 4.29
N ARG A 202 -9.12 24.74 3.39
CA ARG A 202 -10.25 23.85 3.17
C ARG A 202 -9.77 22.43 3.09
N PHE A 203 -10.61 21.52 3.55
CA PHE A 203 -10.29 20.10 3.66
C PHE A 203 -11.35 19.28 2.95
N ALA A 204 -10.96 18.08 2.51
CA ALA A 204 -11.92 17.11 2.00
C ALA A 204 -12.88 16.68 3.10
N GLU A 205 -12.38 16.54 4.34
CA GLU A 205 -13.15 16.29 5.57
C GLU A 205 -12.40 16.94 6.75
N VAL A 206 -13.12 17.40 7.77
CA VAL A 206 -12.54 17.86 9.04
C VAL A 206 -13.34 17.30 10.21
N GLU A 207 -12.71 16.88 11.29
CA GLU A 207 -13.39 16.51 12.54
C GLU A 207 -13.63 17.75 13.42
N PRO A 208 -14.61 17.74 14.35
CA PRO A 208 -14.77 18.84 15.31
C PRO A 208 -13.51 19.05 16.15
N PHE A 209 -13.32 20.27 16.67
CA PHE A 209 -12.25 20.52 17.63
C PHE A 209 -12.48 19.78 18.96
N TYR A 210 -11.48 19.00 19.35
CA TYR A 210 -11.35 18.40 20.67
C TYR A 210 -10.09 18.92 21.33
N ASN A 211 -10.26 19.73 22.39
CA ASN A 211 -9.17 20.34 23.16
C ASN A 211 -8.18 21.14 22.27
N GLY A 212 -8.72 21.95 21.35
CA GLY A 212 -7.94 22.84 20.48
C GLY A 212 -7.37 22.21 19.22
N GLN A 213 -7.69 20.95 18.92
CA GLN A 213 -7.16 20.22 17.76
C GLN A 213 -8.26 19.48 17.01
N ALA A 214 -8.09 19.36 15.70
CA ALA A 214 -8.98 18.59 14.84
C ALA A 214 -8.16 17.75 13.89
N ARG A 215 -8.64 16.54 13.58
CA ARG A 215 -8.10 15.76 12.48
C ARG A 215 -8.73 16.23 11.16
N ALA A 216 -7.92 16.37 10.13
CA ALA A 216 -8.35 16.82 8.82
C ALA A 216 -7.81 15.90 7.73
N LYS A 217 -8.64 15.69 6.70
CA LYS A 217 -8.26 14.98 5.48
C LYS A 217 -8.10 15.98 4.35
N ARG A 218 -6.91 16.01 3.75
CA ARG A 218 -6.60 16.83 2.58
C ARG A 218 -7.19 16.23 1.30
N PHE A 219 -7.27 17.03 0.25
CA PHE A 219 -7.77 16.59 -1.07
C PHE A 219 -6.88 15.55 -1.77
N ASP A 220 -5.59 15.54 -1.47
CA ASP A 220 -4.63 14.51 -1.93
C ASP A 220 -4.77 13.18 -1.13
N GLY A 221 -5.74 13.09 -0.22
CA GLY A 221 -5.93 11.93 0.66
C GLY A 221 -4.98 11.90 1.87
N GLY A 222 -4.11 12.90 2.01
CA GLY A 222 -3.27 13.06 3.19
C GLY A 222 -4.11 13.29 4.45
N LEU A 223 -3.58 12.86 5.60
CA LEU A 223 -4.22 13.04 6.90
C LEU A 223 -3.30 13.86 7.81
N GLU A 224 -3.87 14.85 8.48
CA GLU A 224 -3.14 15.71 9.40
C GLU A 224 -3.98 16.07 10.62
N VAL A 225 -3.29 16.48 11.68
CA VAL A 225 -3.88 17.17 12.83
C VAL A 225 -3.64 18.66 12.66
N ILE A 226 -4.68 19.46 12.83
CA ILE A 226 -4.64 20.92 12.74
C ILE A 226 -5.01 21.58 14.07
N ASP A 227 -4.48 22.77 14.32
CA ASP A 227 -4.91 23.64 15.41
C ASP A 227 -6.16 24.47 15.04
N GLU A 228 -6.65 25.30 15.96
CA GLU A 228 -7.83 26.18 15.74
C GLU A 228 -7.61 27.28 14.67
N ARG A 229 -6.36 27.52 14.26
CA ARG A 229 -6.00 28.42 13.15
C ARG A 229 -5.90 27.67 11.82
N GLY A 230 -6.15 26.36 11.83
CA GLY A 230 -6.06 25.49 10.68
C GLY A 230 -4.62 25.18 10.26
N GLU A 231 -3.62 25.45 11.11
CA GLU A 231 -2.22 25.15 10.85
C GLU A 231 -1.93 23.69 11.15
N ARG A 232 -1.14 23.03 10.30
CA ARG A 232 -0.77 21.62 10.49
C ARG A 232 0.16 21.48 11.69
N MET A 233 -0.27 20.72 12.69
CA MET A 233 0.52 20.34 13.86
C MET A 233 1.27 19.02 13.63
N LEU A 234 0.63 18.05 12.98
CA LEU A 234 1.16 16.70 12.78
C LEU A 234 0.67 16.13 11.45
N GLU A 235 1.56 15.51 10.68
CA GLU A 235 1.18 14.69 9.53
C GLU A 235 1.01 13.23 9.97
N LEU A 236 -0.21 12.71 9.83
CA LEU A 236 -0.56 11.32 10.19
C LEU A 236 -0.34 10.36 9.02
N ARG A 237 -0.58 10.85 7.80
CA ARG A 237 -0.38 10.09 6.56
C ARG A 237 -0.09 11.08 5.43
N PRO A 238 0.96 10.84 4.63
CA PRO A 238 1.22 11.68 3.46
C PRO A 238 0.07 11.55 2.45
N GLY A 239 -0.04 12.57 1.59
CA GLY A 239 -0.92 12.51 0.43
C GLY A 239 -0.52 11.40 -0.53
N ARG A 240 -1.47 10.99 -1.37
CA ARG A 240 -1.13 10.19 -2.55
C ARG A 240 -0.73 11.16 -3.67
N PRO A 241 0.38 10.90 -4.37
CA PRO A 241 0.69 11.67 -5.57
C PRO A 241 -0.46 11.53 -6.56
N THR A 242 -0.77 12.62 -7.24
CA THR A 242 -1.72 12.61 -8.36
C THR A 242 -1.18 11.73 -9.49
N PRO A 243 -2.06 11.21 -10.39
CA PRO A 243 -1.59 10.46 -11.56
C PRO A 243 -0.55 11.22 -12.40
N LEU A 244 -0.67 12.56 -12.49
CA LEU A 244 0.31 13.40 -13.17
C LEU A 244 1.67 13.40 -12.47
N GLN A 245 1.68 13.50 -11.13
CA GLN A 245 2.92 13.45 -10.36
C GLN A 245 3.58 12.07 -10.49
N THR A 246 2.83 10.98 -10.33
CA THR A 246 3.37 9.63 -10.50
C THR A 246 3.98 9.42 -11.89
N LEU A 247 3.27 9.80 -12.95
CA LEU A 247 3.78 9.69 -14.32
C LEU A 247 5.02 10.57 -14.54
N SER A 248 5.01 11.80 -14.02
CA SER A 248 6.16 12.70 -14.10
C SER A 248 7.38 12.13 -13.38
N ASP A 249 7.20 11.54 -12.20
CA ASP A 249 8.25 10.91 -11.41
C ASP A 249 8.88 9.73 -12.17
N ASP A 250 8.07 8.91 -12.83
CA ASP A 250 8.53 7.81 -13.68
C ASP A 250 9.33 8.33 -14.90
N MET A 251 8.85 9.39 -15.56
CA MET A 251 9.52 9.98 -16.73
C MET A 251 10.90 10.55 -16.41
N VAL A 252 11.12 11.00 -15.18
CA VAL A 252 12.40 11.55 -14.72
C VAL A 252 13.23 10.56 -13.91
N GLY A 253 12.83 9.28 -13.84
CA GLY A 253 13.53 8.25 -13.07
C GLY A 253 15.02 8.13 -13.37
N PHE A 254 15.43 8.45 -14.61
CA PHE A 254 16.84 8.45 -15.02
C PHE A 254 17.71 9.48 -14.26
N TRP A 255 17.12 10.54 -13.69
CA TRP A 255 17.86 11.49 -12.84
C TRP A 255 18.50 10.75 -11.67
N LYS A 256 17.76 9.84 -11.03
CA LYS A 256 18.26 9.04 -9.90
C LYS A 256 19.47 8.21 -10.32
N THR A 257 19.35 7.47 -11.43
CA THR A 257 20.43 6.63 -11.98
C THR A 257 21.68 7.45 -12.31
N GLN A 258 21.53 8.63 -12.94
CA GLN A 258 22.65 9.50 -13.28
C GLN A 258 23.27 10.19 -12.07
N THR A 259 22.47 10.57 -11.06
CA THR A 259 22.97 11.15 -9.81
C THR A 259 23.80 10.15 -9.01
N ILE A 260 23.36 8.89 -8.92
CA ILE A 260 24.12 7.80 -8.29
C ILE A 260 25.45 7.61 -9.01
N GLN A 261 25.40 7.49 -10.34
CA GLN A 261 26.61 7.31 -11.14
C GLN A 261 27.59 8.48 -11.00
N ALA A 262 27.09 9.72 -10.98
CA ALA A 262 27.94 10.89 -10.76
C ALA A 262 28.62 10.85 -9.38
N GLY A 263 27.91 10.41 -8.33
CA GLY A 263 28.49 10.21 -7.00
C GLY A 263 29.62 9.18 -6.99
N VAL A 264 29.45 8.06 -7.71
CA VAL A 264 30.48 7.02 -7.86
C VAL A 264 31.67 7.54 -8.65
N GLU A 265 31.42 8.14 -9.81
CA GLU A 265 32.47 8.58 -10.74
C GLU A 265 33.34 9.70 -10.18
N LEU A 266 32.74 10.60 -9.39
CA LEU A 266 33.45 11.70 -8.74
C LEU A 266 34.09 11.30 -7.39
N GLY A 267 33.97 10.02 -6.98
CA GLY A 267 34.53 9.54 -5.72
C GLY A 267 33.88 10.13 -4.48
N VAL A 268 32.62 10.59 -4.57
CA VAL A 268 31.92 11.22 -3.45
C VAL A 268 31.71 10.23 -2.31
N PHE A 269 31.34 8.98 -2.61
CA PHE A 269 31.07 7.98 -1.58
C PHE A 269 32.33 7.63 -0.77
N ASP A 270 33.48 7.56 -1.42
CA ASP A 270 34.78 7.30 -0.76
C ASP A 270 35.34 8.54 -0.04
N ALA A 271 34.89 9.74 -0.42
CA ALA A 271 35.29 10.98 0.23
C ALA A 271 34.61 11.22 1.59
N LEU A 272 33.58 10.43 1.94
CA LEU A 272 32.82 10.56 3.18
C LEU A 272 33.36 9.66 4.31
N PRO A 273 33.25 10.06 5.59
CA PRO A 273 32.56 11.25 6.09
C PRO A 273 33.38 12.55 5.95
N ALA A 274 32.70 13.66 5.65
CA ALA A 274 33.31 14.97 5.43
C ALA A 274 32.28 16.11 5.41
N ASN A 275 32.70 17.35 5.69
CA ASN A 275 31.88 18.53 5.40
C ASN A 275 31.90 18.87 3.88
N THR A 276 31.01 19.75 3.42
CA THR A 276 30.87 20.08 1.99
C THR A 276 32.17 20.60 1.35
N ALA A 277 32.94 21.43 2.07
CA ALA A 277 34.20 21.99 1.56
C ALA A 277 35.29 20.92 1.41
N GLU A 278 35.37 19.99 2.37
CA GLU A 278 36.27 18.83 2.31
C GLU A 278 35.91 17.88 1.16
N VAL A 279 34.62 17.58 0.96
CA VAL A 279 34.16 16.79 -0.20
C VAL A 279 34.55 17.48 -1.49
N ALA A 280 34.29 18.78 -1.60
CA ALA A 280 34.62 19.57 -2.78
C ALA A 280 36.13 19.53 -3.10
N GLN A 281 36.98 19.65 -2.08
CA GLN A 281 38.43 19.52 -2.24
C GLN A 281 38.85 18.10 -2.67
N ARG A 282 38.33 17.05 -2.01
CA ARG A 282 38.70 15.65 -2.29
C ARG A 282 38.25 15.16 -3.66
N THR A 283 37.16 15.73 -4.18
CA THR A 283 36.51 15.34 -5.44
C THR A 283 36.77 16.33 -6.58
N GLU A 284 37.62 17.34 -6.36
CA GLU A 284 37.94 18.41 -7.32
C GLU A 284 36.70 19.15 -7.87
N LEU A 285 35.66 19.29 -7.04
CA LEU A 285 34.44 20.01 -7.38
C LEU A 285 34.44 21.44 -6.82
N ALA A 286 33.73 22.33 -7.50
CA ALA A 286 33.35 23.60 -6.88
C ALA A 286 32.37 23.32 -5.72
N GLU A 287 32.59 23.94 -4.56
CA GLU A 287 31.83 23.67 -3.33
C GLU A 287 30.30 23.74 -3.51
N ARG A 288 29.81 24.78 -4.20
CA ARG A 288 28.38 24.92 -4.51
C ARG A 288 27.82 23.77 -5.35
N ARG A 289 28.64 23.16 -6.22
CA ARG A 289 28.24 22.02 -7.05
C ARG A 289 28.29 20.72 -6.25
N ALA A 290 29.31 20.53 -5.41
CA ALA A 290 29.37 19.42 -4.46
C ALA A 290 28.14 19.41 -3.54
N MET A 291 27.75 20.58 -3.00
CA MET A 291 26.53 20.73 -2.21
C MET A 291 25.28 20.25 -2.96
N ARG A 292 25.08 20.68 -4.21
CA ARG A 292 23.92 20.24 -5.01
C ARG A 292 23.89 18.72 -5.22
N LEU A 293 25.05 18.11 -5.46
CA LEU A 293 25.16 16.66 -5.61
C LEU A 293 24.85 15.94 -4.29
N LEU A 294 25.40 16.41 -3.16
CA LEU A 294 25.15 15.84 -1.84
C LEU A 294 23.67 15.92 -1.45
N TYR A 295 23.00 17.04 -1.74
CA TYR A 295 21.55 17.16 -1.53
C TYR A 295 20.75 16.18 -2.40
N GLY A 296 21.14 16.00 -3.68
CA GLY A 296 20.53 14.99 -4.53
C GLY A 296 20.76 13.56 -4.01
N LEU A 297 21.97 13.24 -3.55
CA LEU A 297 22.27 11.95 -2.93
C LEU A 297 21.55 11.75 -1.59
N TRP A 298 21.27 12.83 -0.85
CA TRP A 298 20.51 12.78 0.40
C TRP A 298 19.02 12.56 0.14
N GLU A 299 18.45 13.20 -0.89
CA GLU A 299 17.09 12.93 -1.35
C GLU A 299 16.91 11.46 -1.79
N LEU A 300 17.97 10.83 -2.30
CA LEU A 300 18.01 9.39 -2.61
C LEU A 300 18.34 8.51 -1.40
N GLU A 301 18.47 9.08 -0.20
CA GLU A 301 18.79 8.40 1.05
C GLU A 301 20.13 7.61 1.01
N LEU A 302 21.09 8.07 0.20
CA LEU A 302 22.43 7.46 0.10
C LEU A 302 23.45 8.13 1.04
N VAL A 303 23.22 9.39 1.36
CA VAL A 303 24.00 10.14 2.33
C VAL A 303 23.07 10.87 3.28
N ARG A 304 23.57 11.33 4.43
CA ARG A 304 22.83 12.19 5.37
C ARG A 304 23.79 13.06 6.19
N PRO A 305 23.38 14.24 6.66
CA PRO A 305 24.17 14.99 7.64
C PRO A 305 24.17 14.27 9.02
N ASP A 306 25.29 14.34 9.73
CA ASP A 306 25.41 14.01 11.16
C ASP A 306 25.11 15.24 12.04
N ASP A 307 25.14 15.06 13.37
CA ASP A 307 24.88 16.14 14.34
C ASP A 307 25.92 17.27 14.28
N ALA A 308 27.06 17.05 13.61
CA ALA A 308 28.12 18.03 13.38
C ALA A 308 28.09 18.59 11.95
N GLU A 309 26.97 18.44 11.24
CA GLU A 309 26.76 18.90 9.85
C GLU A 309 27.74 18.32 8.81
N ARG A 310 28.36 17.17 9.10
CA ARG A 310 29.14 16.42 8.11
C ARG A 310 28.27 15.42 7.38
N TRP A 311 28.56 15.22 6.11
CA TRP A 311 27.91 14.19 5.32
C TRP A 311 28.49 12.82 5.69
N CYS A 312 27.61 11.85 5.90
CA CYS A 312 27.94 10.46 6.16
C CYS A 312 27.16 9.56 5.20
N LEU A 313 27.70 8.38 4.91
CA LEU A 313 27.00 7.34 4.16
C LEU A 313 25.84 6.79 4.99
N THR A 314 24.73 6.48 4.33
CA THR A 314 23.71 5.57 4.87
C THR A 314 24.15 4.11 4.62
N GLU A 315 23.37 3.15 5.13
CA GLU A 315 23.60 1.73 4.81
C GLU A 315 23.55 1.47 3.30
N CYS A 316 22.60 2.10 2.60
CA CYS A 316 22.51 2.02 1.13
C CYS A 316 23.71 2.68 0.44
N GLY A 317 24.13 3.86 0.90
CA GLY A 317 25.29 4.56 0.35
C GLY A 317 26.59 3.77 0.48
N ALA A 318 26.77 3.01 1.57
CA ALA A 318 27.94 2.17 1.80
C ALA A 318 28.11 1.03 0.77
N LEU A 319 27.04 0.65 0.07
CA LEU A 319 27.13 -0.32 -1.03
C LEU A 319 27.85 0.27 -2.27
N LEU A 320 27.89 1.60 -2.41
CA LEU A 320 28.46 2.29 -3.57
C LEU A 320 29.92 2.71 -3.38
N GLY A 321 30.53 2.44 -2.23
CA GLY A 321 31.96 2.66 -2.01
C GLY A 321 32.82 1.76 -2.89
N HIS A 322 33.97 2.24 -3.33
CA HIS A 322 34.85 1.51 -4.26
C HIS A 322 35.39 0.20 -3.65
N GLU A 323 35.67 0.19 -2.35
CA GLU A 323 36.13 -1.01 -1.62
C GLU A 323 34.98 -1.92 -1.16
N SER A 324 33.72 -1.56 -1.45
CA SER A 324 32.55 -2.32 -1.03
C SER A 324 32.54 -3.71 -1.68
N PRO A 325 32.38 -4.80 -0.90
CA PRO A 325 32.26 -6.14 -1.45
C PRO A 325 30.95 -6.36 -2.22
N SER A 326 30.03 -5.39 -2.25
CA SER A 326 28.80 -5.49 -3.04
C SER A 326 29.02 -5.30 -4.54
N ALA A 327 30.10 -4.60 -4.94
CA ALA A 327 30.38 -4.17 -6.31
C ALA A 327 29.27 -3.29 -6.96
N MET A 328 28.37 -2.67 -6.19
CA MET A 328 27.28 -1.85 -6.74
C MET A 328 27.76 -0.57 -7.44
N ALA A 329 28.96 -0.07 -7.11
CA ALA A 329 29.63 0.99 -7.87
C ALA A 329 29.87 0.61 -9.34
N TYR A 330 30.19 -0.66 -9.61
CA TYR A 330 30.34 -1.15 -11.00
C TYR A 330 28.97 -1.27 -11.67
N ALA A 331 27.96 -1.73 -10.93
CA ALA A 331 26.60 -1.84 -11.43
C ALA A 331 26.04 -0.47 -11.85
N SER A 332 26.20 0.59 -11.04
CA SER A 332 25.76 1.93 -11.41
C SER A 332 26.37 2.38 -12.74
N SER A 333 27.66 2.08 -12.98
CA SER A 333 28.35 2.45 -14.21
C SER A 333 27.79 1.73 -15.43
N VAL A 334 27.50 0.43 -15.30
CA VAL A 334 26.88 -0.38 -16.34
C VAL A 334 25.50 0.16 -16.70
N TRP A 335 24.66 0.44 -15.70
CA TRP A 335 23.28 0.87 -15.89
C TRP A 335 23.17 2.30 -16.43
N ALA A 336 24.00 3.22 -15.94
CA ALA A 336 23.95 4.63 -16.33
C ALA A 336 24.64 4.95 -17.68
N ARG A 337 25.39 3.99 -18.25
CA ARG A 337 26.17 4.17 -19.50
C ARG A 337 25.67 3.28 -20.64
N ASP A 338 26.33 2.16 -20.88
CA ASP A 338 26.10 1.31 -22.05
C ASP A 338 24.63 0.84 -22.14
N HIS A 339 24.05 0.45 -21.00
CA HIS A 339 22.64 0.06 -20.94
C HIS A 339 21.72 1.25 -21.19
N TYR A 340 21.96 2.39 -20.53
CA TYR A 340 21.17 3.61 -20.74
C TYR A 340 21.14 4.02 -22.21
N GLN A 341 22.29 3.99 -22.90
CA GLN A 341 22.37 4.31 -24.33
C GLN A 341 21.61 3.30 -25.20
N LYS A 342 21.71 1.99 -24.89
CA LYS A 342 20.96 0.95 -25.62
C LYS A 342 19.45 1.10 -25.43
N TRP A 343 18.98 1.44 -24.22
CA TRP A 343 17.56 1.67 -23.92
C TRP A 343 16.91 2.78 -24.76
N GLN A 344 17.68 3.76 -25.24
CA GLN A 344 17.19 4.79 -26.18
C GLN A 344 16.72 4.19 -27.52
N ARG A 345 17.17 2.97 -27.86
CA ARG A 345 16.79 2.24 -29.08
C ARG A 345 15.59 1.32 -28.90
N LEU A 346 14.92 1.33 -27.75
CA LEU A 346 13.76 0.48 -27.49
C LEU A 346 12.68 0.58 -28.59
N PRO A 347 12.29 1.77 -29.10
CA PRO A 347 11.32 1.85 -30.19
C PRO A 347 11.77 1.12 -31.47
N ASP A 348 13.06 1.13 -31.76
CA ASP A 348 13.61 0.45 -32.95
C ASP A 348 13.69 -1.06 -32.72
N ALA A 349 14.06 -1.49 -31.51
CA ALA A 349 14.05 -2.90 -31.11
C ALA A 349 12.63 -3.50 -31.20
N LEU A 350 11.60 -2.74 -30.82
CA LEU A 350 10.19 -3.15 -30.91
C LEU A 350 9.67 -3.25 -32.35
N ARG A 351 10.21 -2.45 -33.28
CA ARG A 351 9.83 -2.49 -34.70
C ARG A 351 10.57 -3.56 -35.49
N ALA A 352 11.74 -3.99 -35.03
CA ALA A 352 12.57 -4.95 -35.74
C ALA A 352 11.92 -6.35 -35.72
N GLU A 353 11.86 -7.00 -36.89
CA GLU A 353 11.38 -8.40 -36.99
C GLU A 353 12.40 -9.41 -36.43
N ALA A 354 13.68 -9.02 -36.37
CA ALA A 354 14.76 -9.77 -35.74
C ALA A 354 15.87 -8.82 -35.29
N THR A 355 16.46 -9.05 -34.12
CA THR A 355 17.66 -8.32 -33.68
C THR A 355 18.91 -8.87 -34.38
N SER A 356 19.73 -7.98 -34.93
CA SER A 356 20.94 -8.35 -35.68
C SER A 356 22.14 -8.69 -34.77
N GLU A 357 22.10 -8.26 -33.51
CA GLU A 357 23.20 -8.41 -32.55
C GLU A 357 22.85 -9.45 -31.48
N LYS A 358 23.30 -10.69 -31.69
CA LYS A 358 23.01 -11.84 -30.84
C LYS A 358 23.89 -12.00 -29.59
N SER A 359 24.81 -11.07 -29.32
CA SER A 359 25.71 -11.20 -28.17
C SER A 359 26.00 -9.84 -27.57
N TYR A 360 25.66 -9.69 -26.28
CA TYR A 360 25.89 -8.45 -25.53
C TYR A 360 27.36 -8.00 -25.56
N PHE A 361 28.29 -8.96 -25.47
CA PHE A 361 29.72 -8.69 -25.38
C PHE A 361 30.39 -8.35 -26.72
N LYS A 362 29.67 -8.50 -27.84
CA LYS A 362 30.24 -8.18 -29.16
C LYS A 362 30.52 -6.68 -29.23
N GLY A 363 31.76 -6.33 -29.58
CA GLY A 363 32.18 -4.93 -29.71
C GLY A 363 32.52 -4.21 -28.40
N LEU A 364 32.42 -4.89 -27.24
CA LEU A 364 32.88 -4.34 -25.97
C LEU A 364 34.40 -4.48 -25.82
N SER A 365 35.05 -3.48 -25.23
CA SER A 365 36.44 -3.56 -24.81
C SER A 365 36.62 -4.51 -23.62
N GLY A 366 37.83 -5.04 -23.40
CA GLY A 366 38.13 -5.88 -22.23
C GLY A 366 37.82 -5.19 -20.89
N ALA A 367 37.99 -3.87 -20.80
CA ALA A 367 37.64 -3.09 -19.62
C ALA A 367 36.12 -3.03 -19.39
N GLN A 368 35.31 -2.85 -20.45
CA GLN A 368 33.85 -2.89 -20.34
C GLN A 368 33.35 -4.28 -19.94
N VAL A 369 33.94 -5.34 -20.49
CA VAL A 369 33.64 -6.72 -20.07
C VAL A 369 33.95 -6.91 -18.59
N ALA A 370 35.14 -6.49 -18.12
CA ALA A 370 35.52 -6.60 -16.72
C ALA A 370 34.56 -5.85 -15.78
N THR A 371 34.19 -4.61 -16.12
CA THR A 371 33.23 -3.81 -15.36
C THR A 371 31.85 -4.49 -15.29
N TYR A 372 31.35 -4.99 -16.43
CA TYR A 372 30.10 -5.73 -16.48
C TYR A 372 30.15 -7.00 -15.61
N GLN A 373 31.21 -7.79 -15.74
CA GLN A 373 31.39 -9.02 -14.98
C GLN A 373 31.46 -8.76 -13.46
N ARG A 374 32.10 -7.66 -13.02
CA ARG A 374 32.11 -7.24 -11.60
C ARG A 374 30.71 -6.84 -11.12
N ALA A 375 29.97 -6.09 -11.92
CA ALA A 375 28.60 -5.69 -11.61
C ALA A 375 27.68 -6.92 -11.43
N ILE A 376 27.65 -7.81 -12.42
CA ILE A 376 26.81 -9.03 -12.38
C ILE A 376 27.26 -9.98 -11.27
N SER A 377 28.57 -10.09 -10.99
CA SER A 377 29.09 -10.86 -9.85
C SER A 377 28.57 -10.33 -8.51
N GLY A 378 28.40 -9.01 -8.37
CA GLY A 378 27.81 -8.38 -7.20
C GLY A 378 26.38 -8.87 -6.93
N TYR A 379 25.52 -8.84 -7.97
CA TYR A 379 24.17 -9.40 -7.90
C TYR A 379 24.17 -10.90 -7.61
N ALA A 380 25.01 -11.67 -8.33
CA ALA A 380 25.10 -13.12 -8.22
C ALA A 380 25.41 -13.59 -6.78
N ARG A 381 26.26 -12.88 -6.04
CA ARG A 381 26.57 -13.23 -4.65
C ARG A 381 25.33 -13.24 -3.76
N HIS A 382 24.43 -12.29 -3.98
CA HIS A 382 23.19 -12.17 -3.23
C HIS A 382 22.12 -13.12 -3.79
N ASP A 383 21.91 -13.10 -5.10
CA ASP A 383 20.87 -13.86 -5.78
C ASP A 383 21.00 -15.37 -5.56
N TYR A 384 22.24 -15.88 -5.48
CA TYR A 384 22.54 -17.31 -5.35
C TYR A 384 22.90 -17.76 -3.93
N ALA A 385 22.88 -16.87 -2.94
CA ALA A 385 23.34 -17.14 -1.57
C ALA A 385 22.69 -18.38 -0.92
N HIS A 386 21.42 -18.64 -1.22
CA HIS A 386 20.65 -19.75 -0.65
C HIS A 386 20.68 -21.03 -1.51
N LEU A 387 21.20 -20.95 -2.75
CA LEU A 387 21.20 -22.06 -3.69
C LEU A 387 21.94 -23.32 -3.16
N PRO A 388 23.07 -23.21 -2.44
CA PRO A 388 23.75 -24.39 -1.89
C PRO A 388 22.90 -25.19 -0.90
N GLU A 389 21.91 -24.57 -0.26
CA GLU A 389 21.04 -25.20 0.74
C GLU A 389 19.70 -25.64 0.13
N THR A 390 19.22 -24.91 -0.88
CA THR A 390 17.93 -25.21 -1.53
C THR A 390 17.94 -26.52 -2.30
N ILE A 391 19.06 -26.92 -2.92
CA ILE A 391 19.14 -28.13 -3.74
C ILE A 391 19.93 -29.23 -2.99
N ASN A 392 19.50 -30.49 -3.13
CA ASN A 392 20.23 -31.63 -2.57
C ASN A 392 21.49 -31.98 -3.41
N TRP A 393 22.55 -31.19 -3.25
CA TRP A 393 23.81 -31.37 -3.99
C TRP A 393 24.59 -32.64 -3.62
N ARG A 394 24.19 -33.36 -2.57
CA ARG A 394 24.82 -34.64 -2.19
C ARG A 394 24.62 -35.75 -3.21
N GLU A 395 23.62 -35.63 -4.08
CA GLU A 395 23.35 -36.57 -5.18
C GLU A 395 24.33 -36.41 -6.36
N HIS A 396 25.06 -35.28 -6.41
CA HIS A 396 25.93 -34.91 -7.52
C HIS A 396 27.39 -35.00 -7.10
N LYS A 397 28.28 -35.37 -8.02
CA LYS A 397 29.74 -35.33 -7.82
C LYS A 397 30.39 -34.26 -8.68
N HIS A 398 29.88 -34.05 -9.90
CA HIS A 398 30.41 -33.06 -10.83
C HIS A 398 29.30 -32.13 -11.33
N VAL A 399 29.53 -30.83 -11.21
CA VAL A 399 28.65 -29.76 -11.69
C VAL A 399 29.33 -28.97 -12.81
N ILE A 400 28.62 -28.76 -13.91
CA ILE A 400 28.99 -27.77 -14.93
C ILE A 400 28.16 -26.51 -14.71
N ASP A 401 28.83 -25.37 -14.56
CA ASP A 401 28.23 -24.03 -14.60
C ASP A 401 28.47 -23.45 -16.00
N ALA A 402 27.44 -23.47 -16.85
CA ALA A 402 27.55 -23.13 -18.26
C ALA A 402 27.12 -21.68 -18.50
N GLY A 403 28.03 -20.83 -18.98
CA GLY A 403 27.81 -19.38 -19.03
C GLY A 403 27.88 -18.73 -17.64
N GLY A 404 28.67 -19.29 -16.72
CA GLY A 404 28.69 -18.89 -15.31
C GLY A 404 29.42 -17.57 -15.00
N GLY A 405 29.83 -16.80 -16.02
CA GLY A 405 30.57 -15.55 -15.84
C GLY A 405 31.89 -15.74 -15.09
N GLN A 406 32.01 -15.10 -13.93
CA GLN A 406 33.17 -15.24 -13.03
C GLN A 406 33.08 -16.45 -12.08
N GLY A 407 32.10 -17.35 -12.26
CA GLY A 407 31.96 -18.56 -11.46
C GLY A 407 31.54 -18.33 -10.01
N VAL A 408 30.85 -17.21 -9.70
CA VAL A 408 30.38 -16.87 -8.35
C VAL A 408 29.47 -17.97 -7.79
N LEU A 409 28.51 -18.43 -8.60
CA LEU A 409 27.59 -19.52 -8.23
C LEU A 409 28.38 -20.80 -7.96
N LEU A 410 29.24 -21.21 -8.89
CA LEU A 410 30.04 -22.41 -8.73
C LEU A 410 30.94 -22.37 -7.49
N ALA A 411 31.57 -21.22 -7.21
CA ALA A 411 32.37 -21.03 -6.01
C ALA A 411 31.56 -21.24 -4.73
N GLN A 412 30.35 -20.65 -4.63
CA GLN A 412 29.47 -20.84 -3.47
C GLN A 412 29.10 -22.32 -3.27
N LEU A 413 28.82 -23.05 -4.36
CA LEU A 413 28.56 -24.49 -4.29
C LEU A 413 29.78 -25.28 -3.79
N LEU A 414 30.98 -25.00 -4.31
CA LEU A 414 32.21 -25.70 -3.92
C LEU A 414 32.68 -25.39 -2.49
N THR A 415 32.35 -24.20 -1.98
CA THR A 415 32.56 -23.82 -0.58
C THR A 415 31.63 -24.61 0.34
N ALA A 416 30.34 -24.68 0.02
CA ALA A 416 29.35 -25.37 0.87
C ALA A 416 29.48 -26.91 0.81
N HIS A 417 29.96 -27.45 -0.31
CA HIS A 417 29.97 -28.89 -0.57
C HIS A 417 31.36 -29.39 -0.97
N ALA A 418 32.14 -29.82 0.01
CA ALA A 418 33.53 -30.25 -0.18
C ALA A 418 33.71 -31.42 -1.18
N HIS A 419 32.68 -32.25 -1.36
CA HIS A 419 32.72 -33.41 -2.27
C HIS A 419 32.56 -33.05 -3.75
N LEU A 420 32.07 -31.84 -4.06
CA LEU A 420 31.80 -31.44 -5.43
C LEU A 420 33.07 -31.10 -6.21
N GLN A 421 33.03 -31.46 -7.50
CA GLN A 421 33.91 -30.99 -8.56
C GLN A 421 33.12 -30.03 -9.44
N GLY A 422 33.77 -28.99 -9.96
CA GLY A 422 33.16 -27.92 -10.73
C GLY A 422 33.85 -27.69 -12.07
N THR A 423 33.06 -27.46 -13.11
CA THR A 423 33.55 -26.98 -14.41
C THR A 423 32.80 -25.73 -14.82
N LEU A 424 33.52 -24.62 -14.97
CA LEU A 424 32.99 -23.36 -15.48
C LEU A 424 33.19 -23.33 -17.00
N LEU A 425 32.12 -23.21 -17.76
CA LEU A 425 32.18 -23.01 -19.22
C LEU A 425 31.89 -21.54 -19.54
N GLU A 426 32.81 -20.86 -20.19
CA GLU A 426 32.63 -19.45 -20.57
C GLU A 426 33.39 -19.08 -21.86
N LEU A 427 33.00 -17.96 -22.45
CA LEU A 427 33.66 -17.38 -23.61
C LEU A 427 35.09 -16.92 -23.26
N PRO A 428 36.02 -16.95 -24.24
CA PRO A 428 37.43 -16.60 -24.01
C PRO A 428 37.60 -15.20 -23.44
N GLN A 429 36.81 -14.25 -23.91
CA GLN A 429 36.85 -12.85 -23.48
C GLN A 429 36.37 -12.63 -22.04
N VAL A 430 35.52 -13.51 -21.50
CA VAL A 430 35.08 -13.48 -20.10
C VAL A 430 36.16 -14.12 -19.22
N LEU A 431 36.64 -15.30 -19.61
CA LEU A 431 37.71 -16.01 -18.89
C LEU A 431 39.03 -15.26 -18.85
N GLY A 432 39.29 -14.36 -19.81
CA GLY A 432 40.45 -13.46 -19.76
C GLY A 432 40.50 -12.55 -18.52
N THR A 433 39.39 -12.43 -17.78
CA THR A 433 39.29 -11.68 -16.52
C THR A 433 39.07 -12.57 -15.29
N PHE A 434 38.97 -13.89 -15.50
CA PHE A 434 38.70 -14.87 -14.44
C PHE A 434 39.97 -15.25 -13.69
N GLU A 435 39.91 -15.17 -12.36
CA GLU A 435 40.96 -15.64 -11.47
C GLU A 435 40.44 -16.85 -10.68
N SER A 436 40.99 -18.04 -10.95
CA SER A 436 40.60 -19.25 -10.23
C SER A 436 40.97 -19.11 -8.75
N PRO A 437 40.02 -19.23 -7.80
CA PRO A 437 40.35 -19.18 -6.39
C PRO A 437 41.27 -20.33 -6.01
N GLY A 438 42.39 -20.02 -5.35
CA GLY A 438 43.41 -21.02 -4.99
C GLY A 438 42.89 -22.12 -4.07
N GLU A 439 41.87 -21.82 -3.26
CA GLU A 439 41.21 -22.79 -2.37
C GLU A 439 40.45 -23.91 -3.11
N PHE A 440 40.14 -23.72 -4.40
CA PHE A 440 39.50 -24.72 -5.25
C PHE A 440 40.47 -25.40 -6.21
N SER A 441 41.78 -25.30 -5.96
CA SER A 441 42.79 -25.98 -6.76
C SER A 441 42.48 -27.48 -6.88
N GLY A 442 42.39 -27.98 -8.11
CA GLY A 442 42.02 -29.36 -8.41
C GLY A 442 40.53 -29.71 -8.28
N ARG A 443 39.68 -28.79 -7.79
CA ARG A 443 38.21 -28.96 -7.73
C ARG A 443 37.45 -28.08 -8.70
N LEU A 444 38.00 -26.95 -9.12
CA LEU A 444 37.41 -26.05 -10.11
C LEU A 444 38.26 -26.05 -11.39
N ARG A 445 37.61 -26.25 -12.53
CA ARG A 445 38.24 -26.14 -13.85
C ARG A 445 37.46 -25.17 -14.72
N ALA A 446 38.07 -24.05 -15.09
CA ALA A 446 37.53 -23.16 -16.10
C ALA A 446 37.93 -23.64 -17.51
N LEU A 447 36.96 -23.73 -18.41
CA LEU A 447 37.14 -24.16 -19.79
C LEU A 447 36.52 -23.14 -20.74
N GLN A 448 37.30 -22.74 -21.73
CA GLN A 448 36.79 -21.95 -22.84
C GLN A 448 35.77 -22.77 -23.64
N ALA A 449 34.56 -22.24 -23.81
CA ALA A 449 33.51 -22.90 -24.56
C ALA A 449 32.57 -21.90 -25.24
N ASN A 450 32.12 -22.26 -26.44
CA ASN A 450 30.95 -21.67 -27.08
C ASN A 450 29.75 -22.58 -26.80
N LEU A 451 28.72 -22.08 -26.13
CA LEU A 451 27.59 -22.92 -25.70
C LEU A 451 26.77 -23.52 -26.85
N PHE A 452 26.94 -23.01 -28.08
CA PHE A 452 26.32 -23.58 -29.29
C PHE A 452 27.09 -24.77 -29.87
N GLU A 453 28.35 -24.94 -29.49
CA GLU A 453 29.23 -26.03 -29.89
C GLU A 453 29.16 -27.22 -28.91
N PRO A 454 29.69 -28.41 -29.25
CA PRO A 454 29.77 -29.52 -28.29
C PRO A 454 30.60 -29.15 -27.05
N TRP A 455 30.10 -29.47 -25.85
CA TRP A 455 30.79 -29.14 -24.61
C TRP A 455 31.87 -30.18 -24.27
N PRO A 456 33.00 -29.77 -23.67
CA PRO A 456 34.20 -30.60 -23.55
C PRO A 456 34.11 -31.70 -22.47
N SER A 457 33.04 -31.77 -21.68
CA SER A 457 32.91 -32.66 -20.53
C SER A 457 31.45 -33.05 -20.28
N LYS A 458 31.26 -34.20 -19.62
CA LYS A 458 29.97 -34.59 -19.05
C LYS A 458 29.92 -34.34 -17.55
N ALA A 459 28.71 -34.17 -16.99
CA ALA A 459 28.49 -33.93 -15.57
C ALA A 459 27.18 -34.56 -15.04
N ASP A 460 27.07 -34.65 -13.72
CA ASP A 460 25.85 -35.10 -13.02
C ASP A 460 24.83 -33.98 -12.93
N ALA A 461 25.29 -32.73 -12.85
CA ALA A 461 24.45 -31.55 -12.85
C ALA A 461 24.98 -30.50 -13.83
N ILE A 462 24.06 -29.84 -14.53
CA ILE A 462 24.35 -28.63 -15.31
C ILE A 462 23.51 -27.49 -14.77
N VAL A 463 24.14 -26.34 -14.55
CA VAL A 463 23.49 -25.09 -14.16
C VAL A 463 23.57 -24.11 -15.33
N LEU A 464 22.43 -23.48 -15.64
CA LEU A 464 22.30 -22.34 -16.56
C LEU A 464 21.60 -21.22 -15.79
N ALA A 465 22.38 -20.28 -15.25
CA ALA A 465 21.85 -19.21 -14.40
C ALA A 465 21.95 -17.87 -15.13
N ARG A 466 20.79 -17.28 -15.49
CA ARG A 466 20.71 -16.06 -16.32
C ARG A 466 21.50 -16.17 -17.63
N VAL A 467 21.18 -17.21 -18.40
CA VAL A 467 21.89 -17.53 -19.66
C VAL A 467 20.91 -17.61 -20.81
N LEU A 468 19.82 -18.36 -20.65
CA LEU A 468 18.84 -18.63 -21.68
C LEU A 468 17.92 -17.42 -21.93
N HIS A 469 17.74 -16.52 -20.96
CA HIS A 469 17.02 -15.27 -21.16
C HIS A 469 17.68 -14.31 -22.15
N ASP A 470 18.98 -14.47 -22.43
CA ASP A 470 19.69 -13.68 -23.44
C ASP A 470 19.35 -14.10 -24.88
N TRP A 471 18.61 -15.19 -25.06
CA TRP A 471 18.40 -15.82 -26.36
C TRP A 471 16.94 -15.96 -26.73
N PRO A 472 16.60 -15.85 -28.04
CA PRO A 472 15.31 -16.29 -28.53
C PRO A 472 15.18 -17.82 -28.41
N ASP A 473 13.94 -18.32 -28.45
CA ASP A 473 13.62 -19.73 -28.20
C ASP A 473 14.41 -20.71 -29.06
N SER A 474 14.67 -20.37 -30.33
CA SER A 474 15.46 -21.22 -31.23
C SER A 474 16.89 -21.43 -30.75
N ASP A 475 17.51 -20.38 -30.20
CA ASP A 475 18.90 -20.41 -29.74
C ASP A 475 18.98 -20.98 -28.31
N ALA A 476 18.04 -20.63 -27.43
CA ALA A 476 17.90 -21.27 -26.11
C ALA A 476 17.69 -22.79 -26.23
N LEU A 477 16.85 -23.24 -27.18
CA LEU A 477 16.64 -24.66 -27.47
C LEU A 477 17.93 -25.37 -27.91
N ARG A 478 18.78 -24.69 -28.69
CA ARG A 478 20.08 -25.25 -29.13
C ARG A 478 21.02 -25.44 -27.94
N ILE A 479 21.09 -24.46 -27.04
CA ILE A 479 21.90 -24.53 -25.81
C ILE A 479 21.39 -25.68 -24.92
N LEU A 480 20.08 -25.77 -24.70
CA LEU A 480 19.48 -26.85 -23.91
C LEU A 480 19.78 -28.24 -24.49
N LYS A 481 19.77 -28.39 -25.83
CA LYS A 481 20.16 -29.66 -26.47
C LYS A 481 21.64 -29.99 -26.26
N ARG A 482 22.54 -28.99 -26.20
CA ARG A 482 23.95 -29.19 -25.83
C ARG A 482 24.13 -29.58 -24.37
N ALA A 483 23.39 -28.94 -23.48
CA ALA A 483 23.33 -29.32 -22.07
C ALA A 483 22.89 -30.79 -21.92
N ARG A 484 21.80 -31.19 -22.60
CA ARG A 484 21.33 -32.58 -22.60
C ARG A 484 22.39 -33.59 -23.03
N GLN A 485 23.13 -33.29 -24.11
CA GLN A 485 24.21 -34.17 -24.61
C GLN A 485 25.37 -34.33 -23.61
N SER A 486 25.54 -33.33 -22.74
CA SER A 486 26.61 -33.23 -21.75
C SER A 486 26.19 -33.70 -20.35
N LEU A 487 24.94 -34.13 -20.17
CA LEU A 487 24.51 -34.80 -18.94
C LEU A 487 24.78 -36.30 -19.00
N HIS A 488 25.10 -36.89 -17.85
CA HIS A 488 24.96 -38.33 -17.65
C HIS A 488 23.48 -38.75 -17.69
N PRO A 489 23.15 -40.03 -17.95
CA PRO A 489 21.76 -40.48 -18.09
C PRO A 489 20.83 -40.11 -16.93
N ASN A 490 21.33 -40.05 -15.70
CA ASN A 490 20.58 -39.65 -14.50
C ASN A 490 20.86 -38.21 -14.05
N GLY A 491 21.51 -37.41 -14.89
CA GLY A 491 21.90 -36.06 -14.55
C GLY A 491 20.72 -35.09 -14.55
N LYS A 492 20.85 -34.00 -13.79
CA LYS A 492 19.82 -32.97 -13.65
C LYS A 492 20.27 -31.65 -14.27
N LEU A 493 19.32 -30.95 -14.90
CA LEU A 493 19.47 -29.59 -15.39
C LEU A 493 18.82 -28.63 -14.38
N TYR A 494 19.53 -27.55 -14.06
CA TYR A 494 19.04 -26.46 -13.22
C TYR A 494 19.08 -25.17 -14.02
N VAL A 495 17.91 -24.62 -14.35
CA VAL A 495 17.79 -23.29 -14.96
C VAL A 495 17.38 -22.31 -13.87
N ILE A 496 18.11 -21.20 -13.74
CA ILE A 496 17.89 -20.20 -12.68
C ILE A 496 17.66 -18.85 -13.35
N GLU A 497 16.40 -18.47 -13.52
CA GLU A 497 15.97 -17.27 -14.25
C GLU A 497 14.68 -16.69 -13.66
N MET A 498 14.32 -15.47 -14.05
CA MET A 498 13.02 -14.89 -13.73
C MET A 498 11.93 -15.67 -14.46
N ILE A 499 10.96 -16.23 -13.73
CA ILE A 499 9.79 -16.86 -14.34
C ILE A 499 8.63 -15.88 -14.29
N ARG A 500 8.13 -15.51 -15.46
CA ARG A 500 6.96 -14.64 -15.55
C ARG A 500 5.69 -15.43 -15.19
N PRO A 501 4.75 -14.85 -14.45
CA PRO A 501 3.44 -15.44 -14.26
C PRO A 501 2.66 -15.44 -15.57
N ASP A 502 1.87 -16.48 -15.82
CA ASP A 502 1.08 -16.64 -17.05
C ASP A 502 -0.12 -15.66 -17.11
N ASP A 503 -0.60 -15.15 -15.97
CA ASP A 503 -1.90 -14.46 -15.84
C ASP A 503 -1.82 -12.94 -15.60
N LYS A 504 -0.62 -12.39 -15.36
CA LYS A 504 -0.44 -10.97 -15.05
C LYS A 504 0.92 -10.43 -15.51
N PRO A 505 1.07 -9.11 -15.72
CA PRO A 505 2.37 -8.51 -15.97
C PRO A 505 3.21 -8.53 -14.69
N ASP A 506 4.29 -9.29 -14.71
CA ASP A 506 5.39 -9.24 -13.75
C ASP A 506 6.70 -9.51 -14.50
N GLY A 507 7.80 -8.86 -14.10
CA GLY A 507 9.08 -8.92 -14.81
C GLY A 507 9.10 -8.30 -16.22
N SER A 508 8.04 -7.61 -16.65
CA SER A 508 7.91 -7.15 -18.06
C SER A 508 8.94 -6.07 -18.46
N LEU A 509 9.38 -5.22 -17.52
CA LEU A 509 10.45 -4.25 -17.80
C LEU A 509 11.82 -4.93 -17.94
N LEU A 510 12.04 -6.04 -17.23
CA LEU A 510 13.23 -6.87 -17.42
C LEU A 510 13.18 -7.61 -18.76
N ASP A 511 12.01 -8.09 -19.19
CA ASP A 511 11.81 -8.67 -20.52
C ASP A 511 12.14 -7.68 -21.64
N LEU A 512 11.69 -6.41 -21.51
CA LEU A 512 12.11 -5.34 -22.42
C LEU A 512 13.63 -5.08 -22.36
N ASN A 513 14.25 -5.19 -21.17
CA ASN A 513 15.71 -5.10 -21.06
C ASN A 513 16.39 -6.20 -21.90
N MET A 514 15.92 -7.45 -21.80
CA MET A 514 16.48 -8.57 -22.58
C MET A 514 16.32 -8.34 -24.09
N LEU A 515 15.14 -7.87 -24.53
CA LEU A 515 14.91 -7.52 -25.93
C LEU A 515 15.94 -6.50 -26.45
N VAL A 516 16.17 -5.41 -25.70
CA VAL A 516 17.06 -4.33 -26.14
C VAL A 516 18.54 -4.71 -26.00
N MET A 517 18.93 -5.46 -24.97
CA MET A 517 20.34 -5.78 -24.71
C MET A 517 20.87 -6.90 -25.61
N THR A 518 20.07 -7.93 -25.84
CA THR A 518 20.50 -9.19 -26.48
C THR A 518 19.53 -9.70 -27.55
N GLY A 519 18.30 -9.17 -27.61
CA GLY A 519 17.21 -9.77 -28.38
C GLY A 519 16.65 -11.03 -27.75
N GLY A 520 17.02 -11.28 -26.50
CA GLY A 520 16.48 -12.33 -25.67
C GLY A 520 15.11 -12.00 -25.13
N ARG A 521 14.64 -12.81 -24.18
CA ARG A 521 13.36 -12.66 -23.52
C ARG A 521 13.29 -13.41 -22.20
N GLU A 522 12.50 -12.88 -21.28
CA GLU A 522 12.00 -13.62 -20.14
C GLU A 522 10.82 -14.51 -20.58
N ARG A 523 10.59 -15.59 -19.85
CA ARG A 523 9.60 -16.62 -20.22
C ARG A 523 8.65 -16.92 -19.07
N THR A 524 7.42 -17.24 -19.44
CA THR A 524 6.42 -17.73 -18.49
C THR A 524 6.66 -19.19 -18.11
N HIS A 525 5.99 -19.65 -17.05
CA HIS A 525 6.07 -21.06 -16.63
C HIS A 525 5.61 -22.02 -17.75
N SER A 526 4.55 -21.68 -18.48
CA SER A 526 4.06 -22.47 -19.62
C SER A 526 5.07 -22.53 -20.78
N GLU A 527 5.71 -21.42 -21.10
CA GLU A 527 6.77 -21.33 -22.13
C GLU A 527 8.01 -22.13 -21.74
N TRP A 528 8.45 -22.04 -20.47
CA TRP A 528 9.55 -22.86 -19.96
C TRP A 528 9.27 -24.35 -20.05
N THR A 529 8.08 -24.77 -19.62
CA THR A 529 7.64 -26.17 -19.69
C THR A 529 7.72 -26.69 -21.13
N LYS A 530 7.23 -25.89 -22.09
CA LYS A 530 7.30 -26.20 -23.52
C LYS A 530 8.74 -26.28 -24.02
N LEU A 531 9.57 -25.28 -23.71
CA LEU A 531 10.95 -25.20 -24.20
C LEU A 531 11.81 -26.37 -23.68
N LEU A 532 11.69 -26.71 -22.40
CA LEU A 532 12.36 -27.87 -21.79
C LEU A 532 11.85 -29.18 -22.42
N THR A 533 10.55 -29.30 -22.64
CA THR A 533 9.92 -30.45 -23.30
C THR A 533 10.48 -30.67 -24.70
N ASP A 534 10.62 -29.59 -25.49
CA ASP A 534 11.14 -29.60 -26.87
C ASP A 534 12.66 -29.89 -26.93
N ALA A 535 13.40 -29.53 -25.87
CA ALA A 535 14.80 -29.92 -25.67
C ALA A 535 14.96 -31.40 -25.25
N GLY A 536 13.86 -32.03 -24.84
CA GLY A 536 13.82 -33.41 -24.37
C GLY A 536 14.20 -33.56 -22.90
N PHE A 537 13.77 -32.60 -22.09
CA PHE A 537 13.69 -32.70 -20.63
C PHE A 537 12.24 -32.83 -20.16
N HIS A 538 12.02 -33.50 -19.03
CA HIS A 538 10.82 -33.36 -18.21
C HIS A 538 11.09 -32.32 -17.14
N LEU A 539 10.19 -31.34 -16.99
CA LEU A 539 10.22 -30.42 -15.85
C LEU A 539 9.73 -31.18 -14.61
N LEU A 540 10.61 -31.35 -13.62
CA LEU A 540 10.30 -32.06 -12.39
C LEU A 540 9.67 -31.15 -11.35
N GLU A 541 10.21 -29.94 -11.21
CA GLU A 541 9.85 -29.01 -10.14
C GLU A 541 10.23 -27.59 -10.52
N THR A 542 9.45 -26.63 -10.01
CA THR A 542 9.80 -25.20 -9.97
C THR A 542 9.86 -24.75 -8.52
N ARG A 543 10.92 -24.05 -8.13
CA ARG A 543 11.09 -23.49 -6.78
C ARG A 543 11.35 -22.00 -6.84
N ASN A 544 10.62 -21.23 -6.05
CA ASN A 544 10.87 -19.80 -5.94
C ASN A 544 12.03 -19.57 -4.98
N LEU A 545 12.99 -18.72 -5.36
CA LEU A 545 13.98 -18.23 -4.40
C LEU A 545 13.45 -16.96 -3.71
N PRO A 546 13.96 -16.64 -2.51
CA PRO A 546 13.67 -15.35 -1.88
C PRO A 546 14.14 -14.15 -2.71
N SER A 547 15.11 -14.35 -3.61
CA SER A 547 15.61 -13.38 -4.58
C SER A 547 14.79 -13.40 -5.87
N VAL A 548 15.07 -12.48 -6.79
CA VAL A 548 14.30 -12.22 -8.03
C VAL A 548 14.25 -13.38 -9.05
N SER A 549 14.82 -14.55 -8.75
CA SER A 549 14.96 -15.66 -9.70
C SER A 549 14.33 -16.94 -9.17
N ASP A 550 13.73 -17.74 -10.05
CA ASP A 550 13.19 -19.05 -9.74
C ASP A 550 14.12 -20.15 -10.27
N ILE A 551 13.98 -21.36 -9.73
CA ILE A 551 14.73 -22.55 -10.17
C ILE A 551 13.78 -23.50 -10.88
N LEU A 552 14.10 -23.85 -12.12
CA LEU A 552 13.48 -24.95 -12.87
C LEU A 552 14.40 -26.16 -12.84
N ILE A 553 13.89 -27.31 -12.37
CA ILE A 553 14.64 -28.56 -12.28
C ILE A 553 14.18 -29.51 -13.39
N GLY A 554 15.05 -29.80 -14.35
CA GLY A 554 14.79 -30.71 -15.47
C GLY A 554 15.55 -32.04 -15.35
N ALA A 555 14.95 -33.12 -15.85
CA ALA A 555 15.64 -34.40 -16.06
C ALA A 555 15.44 -34.89 -17.50
N ILE A 556 16.38 -35.68 -18.00
CA ILE A 556 16.33 -36.19 -19.38
C ILE A 556 15.08 -37.06 -19.60
N LYS A 557 14.40 -36.88 -20.73
CA LYS A 557 13.29 -37.75 -21.18
C LYS A 557 13.75 -39.14 -21.58
#